data_AF-A0A0B2VFF5-F1
#
_entry.id   AF-A0A0B2VFF5-F1
#
_cell.length_a   1.000
_cell.length_b   1.000
_cell.length_c   1.000
_cell.angle_alpha   90.00
_cell.angle_beta   90.00
_cell.angle_gamma   90.00
#
_symmetry.space_group_name_H-M   'P 1'
#
loop_
_entity.id
_entity.type
_entity.pdbx_description
1 polymer ?
#
loop_
_entity_poly.entity_id
_entity_poly.type
_entity_poly.pdbx_seq_one_letter_code
_entity_poly.pdbx_strand_id
1 'polypeptide(L)'
;MSSTQQPVRRRVVLFEYPALPKYEIRFYLLVIFVGFFYAWNCVIKSTAAFERKLGNIPLPKYNLPFFGPRYKDQSNWEWSRWCPFAISFLPYLAVHCFIFNAGDLFVSDHAMPYVATIYSLFACSRLFTPWLVFVSIVQGTFIFAVSQIFRKRLIVWVSSIPLLYVVMHNTLDFYHDPFLVLAFVSYTLLSYISFNLEAVDGNLRPEDDTVWKKYSRMLFYTFYLPYVISLVVLYPDFERQIRERTTRQRRWLRVIFFCARILVYWVAVELMLHLFYFEAMLNDPEFAYQMPKNEFLTASMAFGQFFHLKYVVIFGVPAAFARIDNMQPQDGPICMARVALYSKMWRCFDRGLYAFFKQYIFIPLCAPTFSIGRKIFAVLLCYAFVLVWHGFQYHNFIWITLNITELFMEYAGKGIYAIEGVRKWREAHIGDVPFRRIVAFLQLLTLIPAVYGNYFFVCGPFIAHTVIQRIWVEETLTLRYPLFLLLGLGYIYVQMVLEIERQYALCEKRREEAKKKRDQLSCNQQEEDVKKEN
;
A
#
# COMPACT_ATOMS: atom_id res chain seq x y z
N MET A 1 34.99 -17.08 17.17
CA MET A 1 34.53 -16.00 18.06
C MET A 1 33.03 -16.14 18.26
N SER A 2 32.62 -16.28 19.51
CA SER A 2 31.25 -16.54 20.00
C SER A 2 30.19 -15.68 19.31
N SER A 3 29.26 -16.33 18.61
CA SER A 3 28.04 -15.70 18.08
C SER A 3 27.08 -15.39 19.22
N THR A 4 27.17 -14.19 19.78
CA THR A 4 26.19 -13.67 20.73
C THR A 4 24.89 -13.44 19.96
N GLN A 5 24.02 -14.45 19.89
CA GLN A 5 22.65 -14.28 19.40
C GLN A 5 21.97 -13.25 20.30
N GLN A 6 21.76 -12.04 19.78
CA GLN A 6 20.93 -11.05 20.46
C GLN A 6 19.55 -11.68 20.71
N PRO A 7 19.02 -11.62 21.93
CA PRO A 7 17.72 -12.19 22.22
C PRO A 7 16.67 -11.52 21.34
N VAL A 8 15.94 -12.32 20.56
CA VAL A 8 14.80 -11.85 19.77
C VAL A 8 13.82 -11.20 20.75
N ARG A 9 13.79 -9.87 20.77
CA ARG A 9 12.91 -9.10 21.65
C ARG A 9 11.47 -9.40 21.22
N ARG A 10 10.84 -10.38 21.88
CA ARG A 10 9.46 -10.78 21.62
C ARG A 10 8.59 -9.55 21.87
N ARG A 11 7.90 -9.07 20.84
CA ARG A 11 6.99 -7.93 20.95
C ARG A 11 5.87 -8.34 21.91
N VAL A 12 5.91 -7.83 23.14
CA VAL A 12 4.88 -8.10 24.14
C VAL A 12 3.58 -7.48 23.63
N VAL A 13 2.57 -8.32 23.39
CA VAL A 13 1.22 -7.86 23.12
C VAL A 13 0.73 -7.21 24.40
N LEU A 14 0.53 -5.89 24.38
CA LEU A 14 0.17 -5.15 25.59
C LEU A 14 -1.25 -5.54 26.07
N PHE A 15 -2.19 -5.68 25.14
CA PHE A 15 -3.59 -6.00 25.43
C PHE A 15 -4.16 -6.91 24.34
N GLU A 16 -4.69 -8.08 24.73
CA GLU A 16 -5.48 -8.94 23.85
C GLU A 16 -6.95 -8.55 23.95
N TYR A 17 -7.60 -8.26 22.81
CA TYR A 17 -9.00 -7.83 22.82
C TYR A 17 -9.93 -8.99 23.26
N PRO A 18 -10.70 -8.84 24.36
CA PRO A 18 -11.65 -9.86 24.79
C PRO A 18 -12.84 -9.93 23.83
N ALA A 19 -13.56 -11.05 23.82
CA ALA A 19 -14.82 -11.17 23.08
C ALA A 19 -15.90 -10.24 23.66
N LEU A 20 -16.69 -9.60 22.80
CA LEU A 20 -17.93 -8.95 23.21
C LEU A 20 -19.10 -9.93 23.14
N PRO A 21 -20.20 -9.68 23.88
CA PRO A 21 -21.42 -10.45 23.75
C PRO A 21 -21.89 -10.56 22.29
N LYS A 22 -22.36 -11.75 21.89
CA LYS A 22 -22.75 -12.00 20.50
C LYS A 22 -23.86 -11.08 20.01
N TYR A 23 -24.80 -10.69 20.88
CA TYR A 23 -25.87 -9.75 20.53
C TYR A 23 -25.33 -8.34 20.21
N GLU A 24 -24.30 -7.89 20.92
CA GLU A 24 -23.63 -6.60 20.70
C GLU A 24 -22.91 -6.60 19.35
N ILE A 25 -22.16 -7.67 19.03
CA ILE A 25 -21.54 -7.83 17.71
C ILE A 25 -22.58 -7.92 16.59
N ARG A 26 -23.68 -8.65 16.78
CA ARG A 26 -24.77 -8.72 15.80
C ARG A 26 -25.43 -7.36 15.57
N PHE A 27 -25.63 -6.59 16.63
CA PHE A 27 -26.14 -5.22 16.53
C PHE A 27 -25.18 -4.32 15.75
N TYR A 28 -23.88 -4.37 16.05
CA TYR A 28 -22.87 -3.60 15.31
C TYR A 28 -22.81 -3.97 13.82
N LEU A 29 -22.87 -5.26 13.51
CA LEU A 29 -22.97 -5.76 12.14
C LEU A 29 -24.22 -5.24 11.43
N LEU A 30 -25.37 -5.26 12.11
CA LEU A 30 -26.62 -4.73 11.57
C LEU A 30 -26.51 -3.23 11.27
N VAL A 31 -25.96 -2.43 12.19
CA VAL A 31 -25.78 -0.99 11.99
C VAL A 31 -24.83 -0.70 10.83
N ILE A 32 -23.70 -1.41 10.72
CA ILE A 32 -22.79 -1.26 9.57
C ILE A 32 -23.48 -1.65 8.27
N PHE A 33 -24.23 -2.76 8.26
CA PHE A 33 -24.95 -3.22 7.08
C PHE A 33 -26.00 -2.20 6.62
N VAL A 34 -26.88 -1.76 7.53
CA VAL A 34 -27.88 -0.73 7.23
C VAL A 34 -27.22 0.58 6.81
N GLY A 35 -26.17 1.00 7.52
CA GLY A 35 -25.39 2.20 7.19
C GLY A 35 -24.76 2.14 5.81
N PHE A 36 -24.26 0.97 5.40
CA PHE A 36 -23.71 0.75 4.05
C PHE A 36 -24.77 0.94 2.97
N PHE A 37 -25.94 0.31 3.08
CA PHE A 37 -27.01 0.48 2.09
C PHE A 37 -27.56 1.89 2.07
N TYR A 38 -27.70 2.52 3.23
CA TYR A 38 -28.09 3.93 3.32
C TYR A 38 -27.08 4.83 2.61
N ALA A 39 -25.78 4.65 2.88
CA ALA A 39 -24.73 5.43 2.25
C ALA A 39 -24.73 5.25 0.72
N TRP A 40 -24.83 4.02 0.22
CA TRP A 40 -24.88 3.79 -1.22
C TRP A 40 -26.16 4.32 -1.87
N ASN A 41 -27.30 4.26 -1.19
CA ASN A 41 -28.53 4.92 -1.66
C ASN A 41 -28.34 6.44 -1.77
N CYS A 42 -27.65 7.08 -0.82
CA CYS A 42 -27.27 8.48 -0.92
C CYS A 42 -26.35 8.73 -2.12
N VAL A 43 -25.31 7.91 -2.34
CA VAL A 43 -24.43 8.05 -3.51
C VAL A 43 -25.19 7.91 -4.83
N ILE A 44 -26.11 6.95 -4.92
CA ILE A 44 -26.97 6.76 -6.11
C ILE A 44 -27.83 8.00 -6.37
N LYS A 45 -28.46 8.56 -5.32
CA LYS A 45 -29.27 9.79 -5.43
C LYS A 45 -28.44 10.96 -5.93
N SER A 46 -27.27 11.20 -5.33
CA SER A 46 -26.37 12.27 -5.72
C SER A 46 -25.91 12.11 -7.17
N THR A 47 -25.53 10.90 -7.55
CA THR A 47 -25.06 10.57 -8.90
C THR A 47 -26.16 10.84 -9.92
N ALA A 48 -27.40 10.40 -9.67
CA ALA A 48 -28.53 10.64 -10.56
C ALA A 48 -28.90 12.12 -10.66
N ALA A 49 -28.77 12.88 -9.57
CA ALA A 49 -28.93 14.33 -9.59
C ALA A 49 -27.85 15.02 -10.41
N PHE A 50 -26.59 14.57 -10.29
CA PHE A 50 -25.48 15.09 -11.09
C PHE A 50 -25.60 14.73 -12.58
N GLU A 51 -26.03 13.51 -12.91
CA GLU A 51 -26.27 13.08 -14.29
C GLU A 51 -27.33 13.96 -14.99
N ARG A 52 -28.38 14.35 -14.25
CA ARG A 52 -29.39 15.30 -14.76
C ARG A 52 -28.80 16.69 -15.03
N LYS A 53 -27.86 17.16 -14.21
CA LYS A 53 -27.11 18.40 -14.46
C LYS A 53 -26.26 18.28 -15.73
N LEU A 54 -25.64 17.11 -15.97
CA LEU A 54 -24.84 16.84 -17.16
C LEU A 54 -25.66 16.66 -18.44
N GLY A 55 -26.95 16.35 -18.34
CA GLY A 55 -27.80 15.97 -19.49
C GLY A 55 -27.86 17.00 -20.63
N ASN A 56 -27.51 18.26 -20.36
CA ASN A 56 -27.45 19.35 -21.33
C ASN A 56 -26.07 19.53 -21.98
N ILE A 57 -25.08 18.72 -21.61
CA ILE A 57 -23.70 18.81 -22.09
C ILE A 57 -23.45 17.71 -23.14
N PRO A 58 -22.88 18.03 -24.32
CA PRO A 58 -22.60 17.07 -25.38
C PRO A 58 -21.37 16.20 -25.04
N LEU A 59 -21.46 15.40 -23.98
CA LEU A 59 -20.45 14.42 -23.59
C LEU A 59 -20.73 13.06 -24.25
N PRO A 60 -19.68 12.30 -24.63
CA PRO A 60 -19.87 10.97 -25.20
C PRO A 60 -20.47 10.00 -24.17
N LYS A 61 -21.48 9.23 -24.60
CA LYS A 61 -22.07 8.15 -23.83
C LYS A 61 -21.58 6.81 -24.34
N TYR A 62 -21.36 5.88 -23.41
CA TYR A 62 -20.95 4.50 -23.68
C TYR A 62 -22.14 3.59 -23.43
N ASN A 63 -22.44 2.71 -24.40
CA ASN A 63 -23.51 1.73 -24.25
C ASN A 63 -23.00 0.53 -23.45
N LEU A 64 -23.41 0.46 -22.20
CA LEU A 64 -23.06 -0.65 -21.32
C LEU A 64 -24.10 -1.77 -21.41
N PRO A 65 -23.67 -3.05 -21.44
CA PRO A 65 -24.57 -4.17 -21.26
C PRO A 65 -25.39 -4.01 -19.98
N PHE A 66 -26.71 -4.21 -20.06
CA PHE A 66 -27.68 -4.12 -18.95
C PHE A 66 -27.91 -2.72 -18.34
N PHE A 67 -27.03 -1.74 -18.55
CA PHE A 67 -27.14 -0.40 -17.95
C PHE A 67 -27.47 0.72 -18.95
N GLY A 68 -27.39 0.44 -20.27
CA GLY A 68 -27.72 1.38 -21.33
C GLY A 68 -26.64 2.47 -21.54
N PRO A 69 -27.00 3.59 -22.20
CA PRO A 69 -26.07 4.68 -22.47
C PRO A 69 -25.69 5.43 -21.19
N ARG A 70 -24.40 5.41 -20.82
CA ARG A 70 -23.86 6.06 -19.61
C ARG A 70 -22.64 6.92 -19.92
N TYR A 71 -22.52 8.06 -19.23
CA TYR A 71 -21.24 8.79 -19.19
C TYR A 71 -20.20 7.98 -18.40
N LYS A 72 -18.92 8.25 -18.63
CA LYS A 72 -17.82 7.75 -17.81
C LYS A 72 -17.24 8.90 -17.01
N ASP A 73 -17.10 8.75 -15.70
CA ASP A 73 -16.27 9.65 -14.90
C ASP A 73 -14.80 9.46 -15.32
N GLN A 74 -14.24 10.48 -15.97
CA GLN A 74 -12.84 10.53 -16.39
C GLN A 74 -12.04 11.56 -15.57
N SER A 75 -12.64 12.15 -14.54
CA SER A 75 -12.01 13.20 -13.75
C SER A 75 -10.82 12.69 -12.94
N ASN A 76 -10.78 11.39 -12.59
CA ASN A 76 -9.61 10.82 -11.92
C ASN A 76 -8.41 10.71 -12.86
N TRP A 77 -7.48 11.66 -12.74
CA TRP A 77 -6.31 11.78 -13.61
C TRP A 77 -5.41 10.54 -13.59
N GLU A 78 -5.21 9.92 -12.41
CA GLU A 78 -4.33 8.76 -12.28
C GLU A 78 -4.94 7.54 -12.98
N TRP A 79 -6.22 7.23 -12.73
CA TRP A 79 -6.87 6.08 -13.36
C TRP A 79 -7.05 6.26 -14.87
N SER A 80 -7.41 7.48 -15.31
CA SER A 80 -7.62 7.78 -16.73
C SER A 80 -6.33 7.66 -17.56
N ARG A 81 -5.15 7.85 -16.94
CA ARG A 81 -3.84 7.58 -17.54
C ARG A 81 -3.38 6.13 -17.35
N TRP A 82 -3.56 5.59 -16.15
CA TRP A 82 -3.06 4.26 -15.80
C TRP A 82 -3.79 3.13 -16.54
N CYS A 83 -5.12 3.19 -16.67
CA CYS A 83 -5.89 2.11 -17.28
C CYS A 83 -5.52 1.87 -18.77
N PRO A 84 -5.46 2.90 -19.65
CA PRO A 84 -4.97 2.75 -21.02
C PRO A 84 -3.51 2.29 -21.09
N PHE A 85 -2.66 2.81 -20.21
CA PHE A 85 -1.27 2.38 -20.10
C PHE A 85 -1.18 0.88 -19.74
N ALA A 86 -1.93 0.43 -18.75
CA ALA A 86 -1.94 -0.96 -18.30
C ALA A 86 -2.39 -1.91 -19.40
N ILE A 87 -3.41 -1.55 -20.20
CA ILE A 87 -3.83 -2.33 -21.38
C ILE A 87 -2.68 -2.45 -22.38
N SER A 88 -1.98 -1.34 -22.65
CA SER A 88 -0.80 -1.32 -23.53
C SER A 88 0.39 -2.10 -22.96
N PHE A 89 0.45 -2.26 -21.64
CA PHE A 89 1.50 -2.98 -20.93
C PHE A 89 1.33 -4.50 -20.98
N LEU A 90 0.09 -5.02 -21.02
CA LEU A 90 -0.21 -6.45 -20.98
C LEU A 90 0.55 -7.30 -22.04
N PRO A 91 0.64 -6.90 -23.32
CA PRO A 91 1.40 -7.67 -24.31
C PRO A 91 2.88 -7.81 -23.95
N TYR A 92 3.49 -6.75 -23.38
CA TYR A 92 4.89 -6.79 -22.98
C TYR A 92 5.11 -7.67 -21.76
N LEU A 93 4.20 -7.62 -20.79
CA LEU A 93 4.21 -8.54 -19.65
C LEU A 93 4.02 -10.00 -20.08
N ALA A 94 3.18 -10.27 -21.08
CA ALA A 94 2.98 -11.62 -21.61
C ALA A 94 4.27 -12.18 -22.26
N VAL A 95 4.96 -11.39 -23.08
CA VAL A 95 6.25 -11.78 -23.68
C VAL A 95 7.33 -11.92 -22.60
N HIS A 96 7.37 -11.03 -21.60
CA HIS A 96 8.26 -11.18 -20.45
C HIS A 96 8.03 -12.50 -19.71
N CYS A 97 6.77 -12.86 -19.45
CA CYS A 97 6.44 -14.15 -18.85
C CYS A 97 6.85 -15.31 -19.73
N PHE A 98 6.73 -15.21 -21.05
CA PHE A 98 7.24 -16.24 -21.96
C PHE A 98 8.75 -16.39 -21.80
N ILE A 99 9.50 -15.28 -21.82
CA ILE A 99 10.95 -15.28 -21.58
C ILE A 99 11.28 -15.96 -20.25
N PHE A 100 10.63 -15.59 -19.14
CA PHE A 100 10.89 -16.22 -17.85
C PHE A 100 10.54 -17.70 -17.82
N ASN A 101 9.38 -18.11 -18.34
CA ASN A 101 8.85 -19.45 -18.12
C ASN A 101 9.25 -20.48 -19.17
N ALA A 102 9.66 -20.05 -20.36
CA ALA A 102 10.11 -20.91 -21.45
C ALA A 102 11.54 -20.57 -21.92
N GLY A 103 12.14 -19.47 -21.47
CA GLY A 103 13.48 -19.03 -21.89
C GLY A 103 14.58 -20.02 -21.55
N ASP A 104 14.46 -20.75 -20.45
CA ASP A 104 15.41 -21.79 -20.03
C ASP A 104 15.50 -22.95 -21.06
N LEU A 105 14.55 -23.06 -22.00
CA LEU A 105 14.59 -24.00 -23.13
C LEU A 105 15.47 -23.51 -24.30
N PHE A 106 15.75 -22.20 -24.37
CA PHE A 106 16.40 -21.56 -25.51
C PHE A 106 17.70 -20.84 -25.14
N VAL A 107 17.86 -20.45 -23.87
CA VAL A 107 18.92 -19.59 -23.37
C VAL A 107 19.47 -20.17 -22.07
N SER A 108 20.80 -20.07 -21.87
CA SER A 108 21.42 -20.52 -20.62
C SER A 108 21.08 -19.62 -19.44
N ASP A 109 21.11 -20.17 -18.22
CA ASP A 109 20.88 -19.44 -16.96
C ASP A 109 21.76 -18.18 -16.82
N HIS A 110 22.97 -18.20 -17.39
CA HIS A 110 23.88 -17.07 -17.38
C HIS A 110 23.46 -15.95 -18.35
N ALA A 111 22.93 -16.30 -19.53
CA ALA A 111 22.50 -15.35 -20.55
C ALA A 111 21.09 -14.81 -20.28
N MET A 112 20.27 -15.56 -19.56
CA MET A 112 18.86 -15.26 -19.30
C MET A 112 18.63 -13.86 -18.65
N PRO A 113 19.37 -13.44 -17.61
CA PRO A 113 19.26 -12.08 -17.06
C PRO A 113 19.52 -10.97 -18.08
N TYR A 114 20.47 -11.17 -19.01
CA TYR A 114 20.79 -10.19 -20.05
C TYR A 114 19.68 -10.10 -21.08
N VAL A 115 19.16 -11.24 -21.57
CA VAL A 115 18.05 -11.30 -22.51
C VAL A 115 16.80 -10.63 -21.92
N ALA A 116 16.47 -10.94 -20.66
CA ALA A 116 15.37 -10.32 -19.95
C ALA A 116 15.57 -8.81 -19.80
N THR A 117 16.77 -8.34 -19.46
CA THR A 117 17.08 -6.92 -19.31
C THR A 117 16.95 -6.17 -20.64
N ILE A 118 17.53 -6.71 -21.72
CA ILE A 118 17.45 -6.10 -23.07
C ILE A 118 15.99 -6.00 -23.53
N TYR A 119 15.23 -7.08 -23.35
CA TYR A 119 13.81 -7.09 -23.67
C TYR A 119 13.04 -6.05 -22.85
N SER A 120 13.28 -5.98 -21.53
CA SER A 120 12.64 -5.00 -20.67
C SER A 120 12.99 -3.57 -21.03
N LEU A 121 14.24 -3.28 -21.41
CA LEU A 121 14.66 -1.96 -21.88
C LEU A 121 13.93 -1.58 -23.17
N PHE A 122 13.82 -2.51 -24.12
CA PHE A 122 13.01 -2.33 -25.32
C PHE A 122 11.54 -2.06 -24.96
N ALA A 123 10.92 -2.90 -24.13
CA ALA A 123 9.54 -2.73 -23.68
C ALA A 123 9.32 -1.36 -23.01
N CYS A 124 10.18 -0.98 -22.08
CA CYS A 124 10.12 0.32 -21.40
C CYS A 124 10.28 1.49 -22.38
N SER A 125 11.14 1.36 -23.40
CA SER A 125 11.30 2.40 -24.42
C SER A 125 10.03 2.61 -25.26
N ARG A 126 9.23 1.56 -25.45
CA ARG A 126 7.96 1.61 -26.19
C ARG A 126 6.81 2.10 -25.33
N LEU A 127 6.80 1.74 -24.04
CA LEU A 127 5.73 2.07 -23.08
C LEU A 127 5.86 3.48 -22.50
N PHE A 128 7.08 3.91 -22.19
CA PHE A 128 7.38 5.23 -21.66
C PHE A 128 7.91 6.11 -22.77
N THR A 129 9.24 6.14 -22.96
CA THR A 129 9.94 6.65 -24.15
C THR A 129 11.41 6.21 -24.08
N PRO A 130 12.16 6.24 -25.21
CA PRO A 130 13.61 6.06 -25.18
C PRO A 130 14.31 7.09 -24.28
N TRP A 131 13.80 8.34 -24.25
CA TRP A 131 14.33 9.41 -23.40
C TRP A 131 14.20 9.10 -21.91
N LEU A 132 13.03 8.66 -21.44
CA LEU A 132 12.84 8.32 -20.03
C LEU A 132 13.67 7.10 -19.61
N VAL A 133 13.86 6.12 -20.50
CA VAL A 133 14.78 5.00 -20.27
C VAL A 133 16.22 5.50 -20.14
N PHE A 134 16.65 6.41 -21.02
CA PHE A 134 17.96 7.04 -20.94
C PHE A 134 18.15 7.78 -19.61
N VAL A 135 17.20 8.65 -19.22
CA VAL A 135 17.22 9.35 -17.92
C VAL A 135 17.33 8.36 -16.76
N SER A 136 16.53 7.29 -16.79
CA SER A 136 16.57 6.22 -15.78
C SER A 136 17.95 5.55 -15.68
N ILE A 137 18.57 5.21 -16.81
CA ILE A 137 19.91 4.60 -16.82
C ILE A 137 20.96 5.60 -16.31
N VAL A 138 20.89 6.87 -16.72
CA VAL A 138 21.85 7.91 -16.29
C VAL A 138 21.79 8.11 -14.78
N GLN A 139 20.61 8.25 -14.18
CA GLN A 139 20.49 8.38 -12.72
C GLN A 139 21.04 7.14 -11.99
N GLY A 140 20.73 5.93 -12.47
CA GLY A 140 21.22 4.69 -11.87
C GLY A 140 22.73 4.54 -11.97
N THR A 141 23.30 4.88 -13.13
CA THR A 141 24.74 4.89 -13.39
C THR A 141 25.45 5.88 -12.51
N PHE A 142 24.91 7.09 -12.35
CA PHE A 142 25.48 8.12 -11.48
C PHE A 142 25.53 7.65 -10.02
N ILE A 143 24.41 7.17 -9.47
CA ILE A 143 24.35 6.67 -8.09
C ILE A 143 25.31 5.48 -7.91
N PHE A 144 25.35 4.56 -8.89
CA PHE A 144 26.26 3.43 -8.87
C PHE A 144 27.72 3.87 -8.86
N ALA A 145 28.15 4.71 -9.81
CA ALA A 145 29.53 5.17 -9.90
C ALA A 145 30.00 5.87 -8.62
N VAL A 146 29.21 6.80 -8.10
CA VAL A 146 29.56 7.56 -6.89
C VAL A 146 29.58 6.62 -5.66
N SER A 147 28.64 5.67 -5.55
CA SER A 147 28.62 4.71 -4.44
C SER A 147 29.81 3.73 -4.48
N GLN A 148 30.27 3.32 -5.67
CA GLN A 148 31.44 2.45 -5.82
C GLN A 148 32.75 3.14 -5.39
N ILE A 149 32.87 4.45 -5.64
CA ILE A 149 34.04 5.26 -5.29
C ILE A 149 34.12 5.47 -3.77
N PHE A 150 33.04 5.96 -3.16
CA PHE A 150 33.09 6.41 -1.76
C PHE A 150 32.65 5.35 -0.74
N ARG A 151 31.90 4.32 -1.15
CA ARG A 151 31.45 3.19 -0.33
C ARG A 151 30.83 3.58 1.02
N LYS A 152 29.95 4.59 1.02
CA LYS A 152 29.21 5.05 2.22
C LYS A 152 27.72 5.17 1.94
N ARG A 153 26.88 4.73 2.88
CA ARG A 153 25.40 4.84 2.76
C ARG A 153 24.93 6.27 2.54
N LEU A 154 25.55 7.23 3.25
CA LEU A 154 25.21 8.64 3.12
C LEU A 154 25.39 9.14 1.68
N ILE A 155 26.39 8.64 0.96
CA ILE A 155 26.67 9.04 -0.41
C ILE A 155 25.56 8.57 -1.36
N VAL A 156 25.02 7.36 -1.15
CA VAL A 156 23.85 6.90 -1.91
C VAL A 156 22.69 7.88 -1.73
N TRP A 157 22.36 8.24 -0.49
CA TRP A 157 21.27 9.19 -0.21
C TRP A 157 21.52 10.60 -0.75
N VAL A 158 22.72 11.15 -0.56
CA VAL A 158 23.06 12.50 -1.05
C VAL A 158 23.07 12.55 -2.59
N SER A 159 23.43 11.44 -3.25
CA SER A 159 23.34 11.34 -4.71
C SER A 159 21.90 11.13 -5.22
N SER A 160 21.03 10.48 -4.44
CA SER A 160 19.70 10.06 -4.90
C SER A 160 18.57 11.01 -4.52
N ILE A 161 18.60 11.63 -3.34
CA ILE A 161 17.50 12.50 -2.85
C ILE A 161 17.32 13.76 -3.71
N PRO A 162 18.38 14.48 -4.13
CA PRO A 162 18.22 15.60 -5.05
C PRO A 162 17.63 15.17 -6.40
N LEU A 163 18.04 14.01 -6.93
CA LEU A 163 17.48 13.46 -8.16
C LEU A 163 15.99 13.13 -7.98
N LEU A 164 15.63 12.48 -6.87
CA LEU A 164 14.23 12.20 -6.55
C LEU A 164 13.42 13.49 -6.45
N TYR A 165 13.94 14.50 -5.77
CA TYR A 165 13.29 15.80 -5.67
C TYR A 165 13.00 16.41 -7.05
N VAL A 166 14.01 16.48 -7.92
CA VAL A 166 13.87 17.05 -9.26
C VAL A 166 12.88 16.23 -10.09
N VAL A 167 12.98 14.89 -10.09
CA VAL A 167 12.04 14.00 -10.81
C VAL A 167 10.60 14.19 -10.33
N MET A 168 10.38 14.37 -9.03
CA MET A 168 9.05 14.48 -8.43
C MET A 168 8.40 15.87 -8.60
N HIS A 169 9.20 16.94 -8.72
CA HIS A 169 8.69 18.32 -8.75
C HIS A 169 8.74 18.97 -10.14
N ASN A 170 9.68 18.52 -10.96
CA ASN A 170 9.93 19.07 -12.28
C ASN A 170 9.59 18.03 -13.37
N THR A 171 8.51 17.26 -13.18
CA THR A 171 8.13 16.17 -14.10
C THR A 171 8.03 16.65 -15.55
N LEU A 172 7.51 17.87 -15.76
CA LEU A 172 7.33 18.47 -17.09
C LEU A 172 8.65 18.83 -17.78
N ASP A 173 9.75 19.01 -17.03
CA ASP A 173 11.08 19.24 -17.59
C ASP A 173 11.64 17.94 -18.22
N PHE A 174 11.20 16.78 -17.74
CA PHE A 174 11.61 15.48 -18.29
C PHE A 174 10.71 15.04 -19.43
N TYR A 175 9.38 15.19 -19.29
CA TYR A 175 8.43 14.76 -20.30
C TYR A 175 7.06 15.43 -20.14
N HIS A 176 6.35 15.64 -21.25
CA HIS A 176 5.06 16.34 -21.28
C HIS A 176 3.93 15.58 -20.58
N ASP A 177 4.06 14.27 -20.37
CA ASP A 177 3.15 13.47 -19.54
C ASP A 177 3.80 13.13 -18.19
N PRO A 178 3.44 13.85 -17.10
CA PRO A 178 3.95 13.59 -15.76
C PRO A 178 3.70 12.15 -15.28
N PHE A 179 2.60 11.52 -15.71
CA PHE A 179 2.27 10.15 -15.28
C PHE A 179 3.39 9.17 -15.64
N LEU A 180 3.96 9.27 -16.84
CA LEU A 180 5.04 8.38 -17.28
C LEU A 180 6.33 8.59 -16.49
N VAL A 181 6.64 9.85 -16.15
CA VAL A 181 7.81 10.18 -15.32
C VAL A 181 7.65 9.59 -13.92
N LEU A 182 6.49 9.80 -13.30
CA LEU A 182 6.16 9.35 -11.95
C LEU A 182 5.93 7.83 -11.84
N ALA A 183 5.49 7.17 -12.90
CA ALA A 183 5.27 5.72 -12.89
C ALA A 183 6.57 4.93 -13.07
N PHE A 184 7.59 5.54 -13.70
CA PHE A 184 8.80 4.84 -14.13
C PHE A 184 10.07 5.38 -13.51
N VAL A 185 10.40 6.66 -13.73
CA VAL A 185 11.71 7.23 -13.33
C VAL A 185 11.87 7.25 -11.81
N SER A 186 10.80 7.57 -11.07
CA SER A 186 10.80 7.54 -9.60
C SER A 186 10.89 6.11 -9.04
N TYR A 187 10.19 5.14 -9.64
CA TYR A 187 10.21 3.74 -9.20
C TYR A 187 11.56 3.06 -9.48
N THR A 188 12.17 3.32 -10.65
CA THR A 188 13.51 2.82 -10.94
C THR A 188 14.54 3.45 -10.01
N LEU A 189 14.36 4.71 -9.60
CA LEU A 189 15.21 5.37 -8.62
C LEU A 189 15.18 4.68 -7.25
N LEU A 190 14.03 4.21 -6.76
CA LEU A 190 13.96 3.40 -5.52
C LEU A 190 14.74 2.09 -5.66
N SER A 191 14.68 1.46 -6.83
CA SER A 191 15.44 0.24 -7.13
C SER A 191 16.94 0.54 -7.09
N TYR A 192 17.41 1.61 -7.74
CA TYR A 192 18.81 2.01 -7.68
C TYR A 192 19.28 2.32 -6.26
N ILE A 193 18.47 3.01 -5.44
CA ILE A 193 18.81 3.27 -4.03
C ILE A 193 18.97 1.94 -3.28
N SER A 194 18.00 1.03 -3.41
CA SER A 194 18.03 -0.26 -2.72
C SER A 194 19.25 -1.08 -3.12
N PHE A 195 19.55 -1.21 -4.41
CA PHE A 195 20.72 -1.96 -4.88
C PHE A 195 22.02 -1.36 -4.35
N ASN A 196 22.19 -0.04 -4.46
CA ASN A 196 23.45 0.61 -4.10
C ASN A 196 23.69 0.64 -2.59
N LEU A 197 22.65 0.67 -1.76
CA LEU A 197 22.79 0.50 -0.31
C LEU A 197 23.32 -0.89 0.04
N GLU A 198 22.76 -1.95 -0.55
CA GLU A 198 23.24 -3.33 -0.34
C GLU A 198 24.65 -3.53 -0.91
N ALA A 199 24.97 -2.88 -2.04
CA ALA A 199 26.30 -2.91 -2.64
C ALA A 199 27.36 -2.30 -1.73
N VAL A 200 27.06 -1.16 -1.10
CA VAL A 200 27.94 -0.49 -0.13
C VAL A 200 28.12 -1.33 1.13
N ASP A 201 27.07 -2.02 1.58
CA ASP A 201 27.11 -2.88 2.75
C ASP A 201 27.81 -4.24 2.51
N GLY A 202 28.14 -4.56 1.25
CA GLY A 202 28.76 -5.84 0.89
C GLY A 202 27.79 -7.02 0.86
N ASN A 203 26.49 -6.76 0.77
CA ASN A 203 25.42 -7.78 0.80
C ASN A 203 25.01 -8.27 -0.61
N LEU A 204 25.89 -8.14 -1.61
CA LEU A 204 25.65 -8.65 -2.95
C LEU A 204 25.97 -10.13 -3.04
N ARG A 205 25.59 -10.75 -4.16
CA ARG A 205 25.91 -12.14 -4.44
C ARG A 205 27.43 -12.31 -4.64
N PRO A 206 28.03 -13.41 -4.19
CA PRO A 206 29.46 -13.68 -4.41
C PRO A 206 29.86 -13.70 -5.89
N GLU A 207 28.94 -14.08 -6.79
CA GLU A 207 29.20 -14.16 -8.23
C GLU A 207 29.37 -12.78 -8.88
N ASP A 208 28.87 -11.72 -8.24
CA ASP A 208 28.95 -10.35 -8.71
C ASP A 208 30.27 -9.69 -8.25
N ASP A 209 31.38 -10.33 -8.60
CA ASP A 209 32.76 -10.01 -8.20
C ASP A 209 33.38 -8.82 -8.98
N THR A 210 32.93 -8.57 -10.20
CA THR A 210 33.38 -7.44 -11.03
C THR A 210 32.40 -6.28 -11.06
N VAL A 211 32.90 -5.08 -11.39
CA VAL A 211 32.08 -3.87 -11.56
C VAL A 211 30.98 -4.09 -12.61
N TRP A 212 31.33 -4.75 -13.73
CA TRP A 212 30.37 -5.04 -14.80
C TRP A 212 29.26 -5.99 -14.35
N LYS A 213 29.58 -7.08 -13.64
CA LYS A 213 28.57 -8.02 -13.14
C LYS A 213 27.62 -7.34 -12.15
N LYS A 214 28.15 -6.53 -11.22
CA LYS A 214 27.32 -5.72 -10.30
C LYS A 214 26.39 -4.78 -11.05
N TYR A 215 26.92 -4.03 -12.02
CA TYR A 215 26.13 -3.09 -12.81
C TYR A 215 25.04 -3.80 -13.63
N SER A 216 25.37 -4.92 -14.27
CA SER A 216 24.42 -5.74 -15.01
C SER A 216 23.34 -6.32 -14.10
N ARG A 217 23.70 -6.76 -12.88
CA ARG A 217 22.73 -7.25 -11.90
C ARG A 217 21.81 -6.15 -11.40
N MET A 218 22.33 -4.93 -11.20
CA MET A 218 21.52 -3.75 -10.86
C MET A 218 20.49 -3.48 -11.95
N LEU A 219 20.89 -3.48 -13.23
CA LEU A 219 19.96 -3.29 -14.34
C LEU A 219 18.92 -4.42 -14.41
N PHE A 220 19.32 -5.68 -14.25
CA PHE A 220 18.38 -6.81 -14.25
C PHE A 220 17.33 -6.69 -13.12
N TYR A 221 17.76 -6.27 -11.93
CA TYR A 221 16.87 -6.02 -10.81
C TYR A 221 15.92 -4.84 -11.09
N THR A 222 16.45 -3.68 -11.49
CA THR A 222 15.65 -2.47 -11.74
C THR A 222 14.67 -2.64 -12.91
N PHE A 223 15.07 -3.37 -13.95
CA PHE A 223 14.27 -3.59 -15.16
C PHE A 223 13.57 -4.96 -15.18
N TYR A 224 13.40 -5.62 -14.04
CA TYR A 224 12.47 -6.75 -13.98
C TYR A 224 11.04 -6.22 -14.22
N LEU A 225 10.49 -6.52 -15.40
CA LEU A 225 9.36 -5.80 -15.98
C LEU A 225 8.12 -5.75 -15.06
N PRO A 226 7.71 -6.84 -14.37
CA PRO A 226 6.60 -6.78 -13.44
C PRO A 226 6.82 -5.88 -12.21
N TYR A 227 8.07 -5.58 -11.81
CA TYR A 227 8.37 -4.71 -10.66
C TYR A 227 8.85 -3.32 -11.06
N VAL A 228 8.93 -3.01 -12.37
CA VAL A 228 9.44 -1.72 -12.85
C VAL A 228 8.50 -0.54 -12.51
N ILE A 229 7.21 -0.83 -12.28
CA ILE A 229 6.18 0.14 -11.88
C ILE A 229 5.40 -0.38 -10.67
N SER A 230 4.82 0.55 -9.90
CA SER A 230 3.78 0.34 -8.88
C SER A 230 4.12 -0.58 -7.70
N LEU A 231 5.08 -1.50 -7.83
CA LEU A 231 5.51 -2.42 -6.78
C LEU A 231 6.95 -2.12 -6.40
N VAL A 232 7.15 -1.67 -5.17
CA VAL A 232 8.50 -1.54 -4.60
C VAL A 232 8.92 -2.89 -4.02
N VAL A 233 9.97 -3.50 -4.59
CA VAL A 233 10.56 -4.75 -4.09
C VAL A 233 12.03 -4.48 -3.82
N LEU A 234 12.50 -4.76 -2.61
CA LEU A 234 13.91 -4.50 -2.25
C LEU A 234 14.83 -5.51 -2.96
N TYR A 235 16.07 -5.10 -3.25
CA TYR A 235 17.06 -5.97 -3.90
C TYR A 235 17.24 -7.33 -3.19
N PRO A 236 17.36 -7.42 -1.85
CA PRO A 236 17.48 -8.71 -1.18
C PRO A 236 16.26 -9.61 -1.37
N ASP A 237 15.05 -9.03 -1.40
CA ASP A 237 13.82 -9.78 -1.63
C ASP A 237 13.70 -10.23 -3.08
N PHE A 238 14.09 -9.39 -4.05
CA PHE A 238 14.16 -9.77 -5.46
C PHE A 238 15.14 -10.92 -5.65
N GLU A 239 16.34 -10.81 -5.08
CA GLU A 239 17.38 -11.83 -5.27
C GLU A 239 17.01 -13.17 -4.64
N ARG A 240 16.45 -13.14 -3.43
CA ARG A 240 15.88 -14.34 -2.80
C ARG A 240 14.83 -14.98 -3.70
N GLN A 241 13.93 -14.18 -4.29
CA GLN A 241 12.87 -14.69 -5.15
C GLN A 241 13.40 -15.35 -6.43
N ILE A 242 14.40 -14.76 -7.08
CA ILE A 242 15.06 -15.33 -8.27
C ILE A 242 15.74 -16.65 -7.92
N ARG A 243 16.49 -16.72 -6.82
CA ARG A 243 17.19 -17.95 -6.40
C ARG A 243 16.22 -19.09 -6.07
N GLU A 244 15.13 -18.78 -5.38
CA GLU A 244 14.11 -19.76 -4.99
C GLU A 244 13.13 -20.10 -6.13
N ARG A 245 13.19 -19.40 -7.26
CA ARG A 245 12.24 -19.54 -8.38
C ARG A 245 12.20 -20.96 -8.93
N THR A 246 13.35 -21.60 -9.10
CA THR A 246 13.48 -22.93 -9.71
C THR A 246 13.09 -24.06 -8.77
N THR A 247 13.27 -23.87 -7.46
CA THR A 247 12.97 -24.89 -6.43
C THR A 247 11.54 -24.77 -5.88
N ARG A 248 10.92 -23.60 -5.99
CA ARG A 248 9.58 -23.34 -5.49
C ARG A 248 8.52 -24.03 -6.36
N GLN A 249 7.69 -24.87 -5.74
CA GLN A 249 6.52 -25.43 -6.43
C GLN A 249 5.51 -24.35 -6.81
N ARG A 250 5.21 -24.28 -8.11
CA ARG A 250 4.23 -23.34 -8.66
C ARG A 250 2.81 -23.85 -8.44
N ARG A 251 1.99 -23.06 -7.73
CA ARG A 251 0.58 -23.41 -7.46
C ARG A 251 -0.35 -22.71 -8.45
N TRP A 252 -0.43 -23.23 -9.67
CA TRP A 252 -1.17 -22.62 -10.79
C TRP A 252 -2.61 -22.23 -10.47
N LEU A 253 -3.37 -23.08 -9.78
CA LEU A 253 -4.74 -22.74 -9.37
C LEU A 253 -4.80 -21.44 -8.56
N ARG A 254 -3.87 -21.24 -7.60
CA ARG A 254 -3.81 -19.98 -6.82
C ARG A 254 -3.42 -18.79 -7.68
N VAL A 255 -2.56 -18.97 -8.68
CA VAL A 255 -2.19 -17.93 -9.63
C VAL A 255 -3.41 -17.55 -10.48
N ILE A 256 -4.12 -18.53 -11.05
CA ILE A 256 -5.33 -18.32 -11.86
C ILE A 256 -6.40 -17.60 -11.04
N PHE A 257 -6.69 -18.05 -9.81
CA PHE A 257 -7.65 -17.36 -8.93
C PHE A 257 -7.21 -15.93 -8.61
N PHE A 258 -5.90 -15.69 -8.42
CA PHE A 258 -5.39 -14.34 -8.22
C PHE A 258 -5.61 -13.46 -9.46
N CYS A 259 -5.26 -13.95 -10.66
CA CYS A 259 -5.46 -13.24 -11.92
C CYS A 259 -6.94 -12.93 -12.16
N ALA A 260 -7.83 -13.92 -12.00
CA ALA A 260 -9.27 -13.75 -12.14
C ALA A 260 -9.81 -12.71 -11.16
N ARG A 261 -9.34 -12.72 -9.90
CA ARG A 261 -9.72 -11.73 -8.89
C ARG A 261 -9.31 -10.31 -9.30
N ILE A 262 -8.09 -10.13 -9.81
CA ILE A 262 -7.63 -8.80 -10.27
C ILE A 262 -8.45 -8.33 -11.47
N LEU A 263 -8.74 -9.22 -12.42
CA LEU A 263 -9.59 -8.90 -13.58
C LEU A 263 -11.01 -8.48 -13.14
N VAL A 264 -11.62 -9.21 -12.20
CA VAL A 264 -12.94 -8.86 -11.64
C VAL A 264 -12.89 -7.47 -11.01
N TYR A 265 -11.86 -7.14 -10.24
CA TYR A 265 -11.75 -5.80 -9.66
C TYR A 265 -11.49 -4.72 -10.70
N TRP A 266 -10.72 -4.99 -11.76
CA TRP A 266 -10.54 -4.04 -12.85
C TRP A 266 -11.87 -3.74 -13.54
N VAL A 267 -12.61 -4.76 -13.95
CA VAL A 267 -13.94 -4.61 -14.56
C VAL A 267 -14.90 -3.88 -13.61
N ALA A 268 -14.85 -4.19 -12.32
CA ALA A 268 -15.67 -3.51 -11.32
C ALA A 268 -15.33 -2.01 -11.22
N VAL A 269 -14.05 -1.63 -11.21
CA VAL A 269 -13.63 -0.21 -11.19
C VAL A 269 -14.11 0.52 -12.45
N GLU A 270 -13.91 -0.08 -13.62
CA GLU A 270 -14.37 0.49 -14.90
C GLU A 270 -15.89 0.67 -14.91
N LEU A 271 -16.65 -0.35 -14.48
CA LEU A 271 -18.10 -0.26 -14.36
C LEU A 271 -18.52 0.81 -13.33
N MET A 272 -17.86 0.87 -12.17
CA MET A 272 -18.17 1.86 -11.13
C MET A 272 -18.03 3.30 -11.66
N LEU A 273 -17.03 3.59 -12.48
CA LEU A 273 -16.85 4.93 -13.08
C LEU A 273 -17.93 5.30 -14.10
N HIS A 274 -18.66 4.33 -14.65
CA HIS A 274 -19.83 4.61 -15.46
C HIS A 274 -21.12 4.76 -14.65
N LEU A 275 -21.16 4.13 -13.47
CA LEU A 275 -22.33 4.12 -12.60
C LEU A 275 -22.31 5.22 -11.53
N PHE A 276 -21.14 5.76 -11.20
CA PHE A 276 -20.93 6.73 -10.12
C PHE A 276 -19.92 7.79 -10.54
N TYR A 277 -20.28 9.06 -10.34
CA TYR A 277 -19.46 10.22 -10.71
C TYR A 277 -18.70 10.75 -9.49
N PHE A 278 -17.82 9.94 -8.90
CA PHE A 278 -17.17 10.26 -7.62
C PHE A 278 -16.45 11.61 -7.64
N GLU A 279 -15.53 11.80 -8.58
CA GLU A 279 -14.62 12.94 -8.56
C GLU A 279 -15.23 14.13 -9.29
N ALA A 280 -15.89 13.88 -10.43
CA ALA A 280 -16.55 14.92 -11.22
C ALA A 280 -17.63 15.67 -10.40
N MET A 281 -18.46 14.92 -9.67
CA MET A 281 -19.55 15.49 -8.87
C MET A 281 -19.04 16.28 -7.66
N LEU A 282 -18.03 15.73 -6.96
CA LEU A 282 -17.52 16.34 -5.74
C LEU A 282 -16.61 17.55 -6.00
N ASN A 283 -16.00 17.64 -7.18
CA ASN A 283 -15.20 18.79 -7.59
C ASN A 283 -15.99 19.89 -8.32
N ASP A 284 -17.29 19.68 -8.59
CA ASP A 284 -18.17 20.75 -9.07
C ASP A 284 -18.63 21.59 -7.87
N PRO A 285 -18.16 22.85 -7.71
CA PRO A 285 -18.42 23.58 -6.46
C PRO A 285 -19.90 23.88 -6.24
N GLU A 286 -20.59 24.29 -7.29
CA GLU A 286 -22.01 24.64 -7.22
C GLU A 286 -22.85 23.43 -6.78
N PHE A 287 -22.57 22.26 -7.35
CA PHE A 287 -23.25 21.03 -6.99
C PHE A 287 -22.85 20.55 -5.59
N ALA A 288 -21.56 20.48 -5.31
CA ALA A 288 -21.02 19.93 -4.06
C ALA A 288 -21.49 20.71 -2.82
N TYR A 289 -21.64 22.04 -2.89
CA TYR A 289 -22.16 22.85 -1.78
C TYR A 289 -23.67 22.70 -1.59
N GLN A 290 -24.43 22.49 -2.67
CA GLN A 290 -25.89 22.31 -2.62
C GLN A 290 -26.32 20.90 -2.19
N MET A 291 -25.46 19.89 -2.37
CA MET A 291 -25.75 18.51 -1.95
C MET A 291 -26.16 18.45 -0.47
N PRO A 292 -27.19 17.67 -0.08
CA PRO A 292 -27.46 17.38 1.33
C PRO A 292 -26.22 16.82 2.04
N LYS A 293 -25.99 17.17 3.32
CA LYS A 293 -24.73 16.82 4.03
C LYS A 293 -24.47 15.32 4.13
N ASN A 294 -25.51 14.53 4.33
CA ASN A 294 -25.45 13.06 4.31
C ASN A 294 -25.04 12.52 2.94
N GLU A 295 -25.61 13.07 1.87
CA GLU A 295 -25.28 12.73 0.48
C GLU A 295 -23.85 13.13 0.11
N PHE A 296 -23.42 14.32 0.53
CA PHE A 296 -22.05 14.80 0.35
C PHE A 296 -21.04 13.90 1.08
N LEU A 297 -21.21 13.69 2.39
CA LEU A 297 -20.28 12.91 3.19
C LEU A 297 -20.16 11.46 2.71
N THR A 298 -21.30 10.82 2.37
CA THR A 298 -21.29 9.43 1.88
C THR A 298 -20.64 9.30 0.50
N ALA A 299 -20.84 10.28 -0.38
CA ALA A 299 -20.11 10.37 -1.66
C ALA A 299 -18.61 10.55 -1.46
N SER A 300 -18.18 11.44 -0.54
CA SER A 300 -16.76 11.61 -0.21
C SER A 300 -16.13 10.33 0.36
N MET A 301 -16.85 9.59 1.22
CA MET A 301 -16.40 8.29 1.73
C MET A 301 -16.33 7.22 0.63
N ALA A 302 -17.30 7.19 -0.29
CA ALA A 302 -17.30 6.27 -1.42
C ALA A 302 -16.14 6.56 -2.39
N PHE A 303 -15.78 7.82 -2.59
CA PHE A 303 -14.57 8.19 -3.33
C PHE A 303 -13.30 7.61 -2.67
N GLY A 304 -13.20 7.65 -1.34
CA GLY A 304 -12.14 6.95 -0.60
C GLY A 304 -12.13 5.43 -0.85
N GLN A 305 -13.29 4.77 -0.95
CA GLN A 305 -13.36 3.33 -1.28
C GLN A 305 -12.96 3.05 -2.74
N PHE A 306 -13.35 3.92 -3.67
CA PHE A 306 -12.88 3.86 -5.06
C PHE A 306 -11.34 3.94 -5.11
N PHE A 307 -10.72 4.86 -4.35
CA PHE A 307 -9.26 4.94 -4.24
C PHE A 307 -8.64 3.60 -3.80
N HIS A 308 -9.17 2.96 -2.76
CA HIS A 308 -8.66 1.63 -2.35
C HIS A 308 -8.78 0.59 -3.48
N LEU A 309 -9.96 0.50 -4.10
CA LEU A 309 -10.21 -0.52 -5.12
C LEU A 309 -9.31 -0.33 -6.36
N LYS A 310 -9.08 0.93 -6.74
CA LYS A 310 -8.12 1.31 -7.77
C LYS A 310 -6.74 0.73 -7.48
N TYR A 311 -6.22 0.90 -6.27
CA TYR A 311 -4.90 0.42 -5.87
C TYR A 311 -4.82 -1.12 -5.74
N VAL A 312 -5.93 -1.80 -5.47
CA VAL A 312 -5.99 -3.27 -5.57
C VAL A 312 -5.66 -3.72 -7.00
N VAL A 313 -6.10 -2.98 -8.02
CA VAL A 313 -5.82 -3.28 -9.42
C VAL A 313 -4.41 -2.80 -9.82
N ILE A 314 -4.03 -1.57 -9.47
CA ILE A 314 -2.73 -0.99 -9.79
C ILE A 314 -1.57 -1.87 -9.27
N PHE A 315 -1.65 -2.34 -8.03
CA PHE A 315 -0.66 -3.28 -7.49
C PHE A 315 -0.90 -4.72 -7.95
N GLY A 316 -2.16 -5.06 -8.25
CA GLY A 316 -2.60 -6.39 -8.60
C GLY A 316 -2.09 -6.88 -9.95
N VAL A 317 -2.14 -6.04 -10.99
CA VAL A 317 -1.74 -6.40 -12.36
C VAL A 317 -0.26 -6.83 -12.40
N PRO A 318 0.72 -5.99 -12.02
CA PRO A 318 2.13 -6.40 -11.98
C PRO A 318 2.36 -7.62 -11.08
N ALA A 319 1.68 -7.70 -9.93
CA ALA A 319 1.80 -8.83 -9.02
C ALA A 319 1.22 -10.14 -9.58
N ALA A 320 0.31 -10.09 -10.55
CA ALA A 320 -0.22 -11.27 -11.24
C ALA A 320 0.86 -11.88 -12.13
N PHE A 321 1.53 -11.06 -12.95
CA PHE A 321 2.60 -11.50 -13.85
C PHE A 321 3.84 -11.97 -13.08
N ALA A 322 4.21 -11.29 -12.00
CA ALA A 322 5.27 -11.78 -11.11
C ALA A 322 4.95 -13.17 -10.52
N ARG A 323 3.69 -13.44 -10.14
CA ARG A 323 3.28 -14.77 -9.67
C ARG A 323 3.30 -15.83 -10.80
N ILE A 324 3.01 -15.44 -12.04
CA ILE A 324 3.14 -16.33 -13.21
C ILE A 324 4.61 -16.74 -13.39
N ASP A 325 5.55 -15.82 -13.17
CA ASP A 325 7.00 -16.07 -13.22
C ASP A 325 7.53 -16.89 -12.02
N ASN A 326 6.64 -17.31 -11.11
CA ASN A 326 6.94 -17.97 -9.84
C ASN A 326 7.67 -17.10 -8.82
N MET A 327 7.57 -15.77 -8.95
CA MET A 327 8.03 -14.81 -7.96
C MET A 327 7.02 -14.70 -6.80
N GLN A 328 7.41 -14.00 -5.73
CA GLN A 328 6.60 -13.79 -4.54
C GLN A 328 6.48 -12.29 -4.23
N PRO A 329 5.68 -11.54 -5.01
CA PRO A 329 5.41 -10.15 -4.69
C PRO A 329 4.74 -10.03 -3.32
N GLN A 330 4.93 -8.88 -2.68
CA GLN A 330 4.25 -8.54 -1.44
C GLN A 330 2.72 -8.62 -1.60
N ASP A 331 2.01 -8.81 -0.50
CA ASP A 331 0.54 -8.75 -0.53
C ASP A 331 0.08 -7.34 -0.97
N GLY A 332 -1.05 -7.30 -1.68
CA GLY A 332 -1.71 -6.05 -2.04
C GLY A 332 -2.22 -5.26 -0.83
N PRO A 333 -2.89 -4.11 -1.08
CA PRO A 333 -3.25 -3.20 -0.02
C PRO A 333 -4.29 -3.83 0.90
N ILE A 334 -4.17 -3.55 2.20
CA ILE A 334 -5.21 -3.90 3.17
C ILE A 334 -6.50 -3.12 2.87
N CYS A 335 -7.64 -3.78 3.03
CA CYS A 335 -8.94 -3.12 2.96
C CYS A 335 -8.98 -1.93 3.93
N MET A 336 -9.15 -0.71 3.39
CA MET A 336 -9.15 0.51 4.19
C MET A 336 -10.29 0.54 5.21
N ALA A 337 -11.45 -0.05 4.86
CA ALA A 337 -12.58 -0.24 5.76
C ALA A 337 -12.35 -1.26 6.90
N ARG A 338 -11.14 -1.83 7.01
CA ARG A 338 -10.75 -2.77 8.08
C ARG A 338 -9.64 -2.22 8.96
N VAL A 339 -9.45 -0.90 8.99
CA VAL A 339 -8.33 -0.27 9.69
C VAL A 339 -8.83 0.93 10.48
N ALA A 340 -8.58 0.92 11.79
CA ALA A 340 -8.83 2.05 12.69
C ALA A 340 -7.53 2.70 13.19
N LEU A 341 -6.40 2.00 13.08
CA LEU A 341 -5.08 2.47 13.49
C LEU A 341 -4.20 2.71 12.27
N TYR A 342 -3.76 3.94 12.08
CA TYR A 342 -2.99 4.30 10.89
C TYR A 342 -1.56 3.77 10.90
N SER A 343 -0.99 3.44 12.08
CA SER A 343 0.25 2.64 12.09
C SER A 343 0.08 1.31 11.35
N LYS A 344 -1.13 0.74 11.31
CA LYS A 344 -1.43 -0.46 10.51
C LYS A 344 -1.66 -0.12 9.04
N MET A 345 -2.32 1.00 8.74
CA MET A 345 -2.49 1.49 7.37
C MET A 345 -1.13 1.63 6.66
N TRP A 346 -0.20 2.38 7.26
CA TRP A 346 1.15 2.59 6.75
C TRP A 346 1.96 1.30 6.56
N ARG A 347 1.68 0.25 7.34
CA ARG A 347 2.36 -1.05 7.25
C ARG A 347 1.80 -1.96 6.17
N CYS A 348 0.56 -1.75 5.76
CA CYS A 348 -0.21 -2.77 5.06
C CYS A 348 -0.89 -2.26 3.78
N PHE A 349 -0.90 -0.95 3.51
CA PHE A 349 -1.40 -0.40 2.25
C PHE A 349 -0.34 -0.56 1.14
N ASP A 350 0.79 0.12 1.26
CA ASP A 350 1.96 -0.10 0.42
C ASP A 350 3.07 -0.79 1.22
N ARG A 351 3.11 -2.12 1.11
CA ARG A 351 4.06 -2.94 1.86
C ARG A 351 5.49 -2.81 1.33
N GLY A 352 5.63 -2.55 0.03
CA GLY A 352 6.93 -2.40 -0.61
C GLY A 352 7.63 -1.14 -0.14
N LEU A 353 6.91 -0.02 -0.20
CA LEU A 353 7.41 1.26 0.28
C LEU A 353 7.64 1.24 1.80
N TYR A 354 6.75 0.61 2.57
CA TYR A 354 6.98 0.40 4.00
C TYR A 354 8.25 -0.43 4.29
N ALA A 355 8.49 -1.51 3.53
CA ALA A 355 9.70 -2.31 3.67
C ALA A 355 10.95 -1.49 3.35
N PHE A 356 10.89 -0.65 2.31
CA PHE A 356 11.95 0.28 1.94
C PHE A 356 12.28 1.24 3.10
N PHE A 357 11.28 1.92 3.66
CA PHE A 357 11.47 2.80 4.82
C PHE A 357 12.05 2.05 6.01
N LYS A 358 11.51 0.87 6.31
CA LYS A 358 11.94 0.07 7.45
C LYS A 358 13.41 -0.33 7.31
N GLN A 359 13.80 -0.89 6.16
CA GLN A 359 15.12 -1.45 5.92
C GLN A 359 16.19 -0.36 5.77
N TYR A 360 15.89 0.70 5.03
CA TYR A 360 16.91 1.65 4.58
C TYR A 360 16.94 2.98 5.34
N ILE A 361 15.84 3.34 6.03
CA ILE A 361 15.76 4.59 6.80
C ILE A 361 15.62 4.30 8.29
N PHE A 362 14.55 3.60 8.69
CA PHE A 362 14.16 3.48 10.08
C PHE A 362 15.13 2.65 10.92
N ILE A 363 15.42 1.40 10.51
CA ILE A 363 16.31 0.50 11.26
C ILE A 363 17.73 1.08 11.36
N PRO A 364 18.37 1.56 10.27
CA PRO A 364 19.71 2.13 10.33
C PRO A 364 19.84 3.32 11.28
N LEU A 365 18.84 4.21 11.33
CA LEU A 365 18.86 5.38 12.22
C LEU A 365 18.57 5.02 13.68
N CYS A 366 17.81 3.94 13.92
CA CYS A 366 17.50 3.50 15.27
C CYS A 366 18.62 2.68 15.90
N ALA A 367 19.31 1.85 15.11
CA ALA A 367 20.33 0.93 15.60
C ALA A 367 21.56 1.68 16.20
N PRO A 368 22.27 1.07 17.17
CA PRO A 368 21.94 -0.16 17.88
C PRO A 368 20.98 0.04 19.08
N THR A 369 20.76 1.28 19.53
CA THR A 369 20.09 1.54 20.83
C THR A 369 18.57 1.55 20.78
N PHE A 370 17.97 1.91 19.63
CA PHE A 370 16.53 2.06 19.46
C PHE A 370 15.89 2.99 20.53
N SER A 371 16.61 4.03 20.95
CA SER A 371 16.11 5.03 21.90
C SER A 371 14.91 5.78 21.34
N ILE A 372 14.10 6.38 22.23
CA ILE A 372 12.88 7.12 21.84
C ILE A 372 13.24 8.27 20.88
N GLY A 373 14.26 9.07 21.20
CA GLY A 373 14.70 10.16 20.33
C GLY A 373 15.10 9.71 18.92
N ARG A 374 15.84 8.59 18.81
CA ARG A 374 16.20 8.02 17.50
C ARG A 374 14.99 7.52 16.71
N LYS A 375 14.03 6.89 17.40
CA LYS A 375 12.77 6.46 16.77
C LYS A 375 11.96 7.64 16.25
N ILE A 376 11.84 8.71 17.03
CA ILE A 376 11.13 9.93 16.60
C ILE A 376 11.82 10.52 15.38
N PHE A 377 13.14 10.72 15.44
CA PHE A 377 13.91 11.23 14.30
C PHE A 377 13.76 10.36 13.05
N ALA A 378 13.85 9.03 13.22
CA ALA A 378 13.69 8.08 12.12
C ALA A 378 12.28 8.13 11.50
N VAL A 379 11.23 8.24 12.32
CA VAL A 379 9.84 8.41 11.84
C VAL A 379 9.70 9.71 11.05
N LEU A 380 10.20 10.83 11.59
CA LEU A 380 10.15 12.13 10.93
C LEU A 380 10.89 12.10 9.59
N LEU A 381 12.06 11.43 9.51
CA LEU A 381 12.79 11.31 8.26
C LEU A 381 12.07 10.40 7.24
N CYS A 382 11.37 9.35 7.69
CA CYS A 382 10.52 8.56 6.81
C CYS A 382 9.40 9.43 6.21
N TYR A 383 8.72 10.25 7.02
CA TYR A 383 7.69 11.17 6.51
C TYR A 383 8.25 12.29 5.64
N ALA A 384 9.45 12.79 5.92
CA ALA A 384 10.14 13.74 5.05
C ALA A 384 10.40 13.11 3.67
N PHE A 385 10.82 11.84 3.62
CA PHE A 385 10.96 11.11 2.37
C PHE A 385 9.61 10.98 1.64
N VAL A 386 8.53 10.63 2.34
CA VAL A 386 7.17 10.55 1.77
C VAL A 386 6.77 11.89 1.15
N LEU A 387 7.11 13.02 1.78
CA LEU A 387 6.82 14.35 1.25
C LEU A 387 7.62 14.65 -0.03
N VAL A 388 8.89 14.26 -0.11
CA VAL A 388 9.66 14.34 -1.36
C VAL A 388 9.04 13.45 -2.44
N TRP A 389 8.62 12.23 -2.07
CA TRP A 389 8.04 11.23 -2.97
C TRP A 389 6.64 11.57 -3.48
N HIS A 390 5.82 12.33 -2.75
CA HIS A 390 4.50 12.77 -3.22
C HIS A 390 4.49 14.23 -3.70
N GLY A 391 5.52 14.99 -3.36
CA GLY A 391 5.68 16.39 -3.70
C GLY A 391 5.28 17.34 -2.58
N PHE A 392 5.93 18.50 -2.52
CA PHE A 392 5.72 19.58 -1.56
C PHE A 392 4.47 20.43 -1.88
N GLN A 393 3.34 19.75 -2.10
CA GLN A 393 2.04 20.40 -2.33
C GLN A 393 1.27 20.58 -1.03
N TYR A 394 0.46 21.63 -0.95
CA TYR A 394 -0.31 22.01 0.24
C TYR A 394 -1.10 20.84 0.87
N HIS A 395 -1.78 20.04 0.04
CA HIS A 395 -2.57 18.91 0.52
C HIS A 395 -1.70 17.77 1.09
N ASN A 396 -0.52 17.51 0.53
CA ASN A 396 0.42 16.51 1.04
C ASN A 396 1.00 16.93 2.39
N PHE A 397 1.30 18.22 2.57
CA PHE A 397 1.76 18.75 3.86
C PHE A 397 0.74 18.55 4.98
N ILE A 398 -0.54 18.85 4.73
CA ILE A 398 -1.60 18.65 5.71
C ILE A 398 -1.78 17.17 6.01
N TRP A 399 -1.87 16.33 4.99
CA TRP A 399 -2.00 14.89 5.14
C TRP A 399 -0.90 14.29 6.01
N ILE A 400 0.37 14.60 5.71
CA ILE A 400 1.52 14.09 6.46
C ILE A 400 1.53 14.63 7.89
N THR A 401 1.21 15.90 8.11
CA THR A 401 1.17 16.50 9.45
C THR A 401 0.13 15.82 10.34
N LEU A 402 -1.07 15.58 9.81
CA LEU A 402 -2.12 14.85 10.52
C LEU A 402 -1.71 13.40 10.79
N ASN A 403 -1.06 12.73 9.81
CA ASN A 403 -0.55 11.37 9.96
C ASN A 403 0.60 11.22 10.98
N ILE A 404 1.45 12.24 11.12
CA ILE A 404 2.47 12.27 12.18
C ILE A 404 1.79 12.43 13.54
N THR A 405 0.83 13.36 13.63
CA THR A 405 0.11 13.66 14.87
C THR A 405 -0.62 12.43 15.39
N GLU A 406 -1.41 11.77 14.56
CA GLU A 406 -2.16 10.57 14.95
C GLU A 406 -1.24 9.39 15.31
N LEU A 407 -0.10 9.23 14.63
CA LEU A 407 0.85 8.16 14.91
C LEU A 407 1.49 8.36 16.29
N PHE A 408 1.82 9.60 16.64
CA PHE A 408 2.30 9.92 17.98
C PHE A 408 1.21 9.76 19.04
N MET A 409 -0.05 10.11 18.75
CA MET A 409 -1.18 9.82 19.65
C MET A 409 -1.34 8.31 19.88
N GLU A 410 -1.25 7.50 18.82
CA GLU A 410 -1.31 6.04 18.91
C GLU A 410 -0.17 5.47 19.75
N TYR A 411 1.06 5.96 19.55
CA TYR A 411 2.21 5.53 20.34
C TYR A 411 2.20 6.03 21.77
N ALA A 412 1.67 7.23 22.03
CA ALA A 412 1.46 7.74 23.38
C ALA A 412 0.49 6.85 24.15
N GLY A 413 -0.65 6.48 23.55
CA GLY A 413 -1.61 5.56 24.15
C GLY A 413 -0.99 4.20 24.49
N LYS A 414 -0.22 3.62 23.56
CA LYS A 414 0.52 2.37 23.81
C LYS A 414 1.60 2.53 24.88
N GLY A 415 2.29 3.66 24.90
CA GLY A 415 3.34 3.98 25.87
C GLY A 415 2.79 4.11 27.28
N ILE A 416 1.69 4.85 27.46
CA ILE A 416 0.97 4.99 28.73
C ILE A 416 0.55 3.61 29.24
N TYR A 417 -0.05 2.79 28.38
CA TYR A 417 -0.52 1.46 28.77
C TYR A 417 0.61 0.44 28.99
N ALA A 418 1.83 0.71 28.49
CA ALA A 418 3.01 -0.10 28.79
C ALA A 418 3.61 0.19 30.18
N ILE A 419 3.20 1.28 30.86
CA ILE A 419 3.61 1.58 32.23
C ILE A 419 2.97 0.56 33.17
N GLU A 420 3.80 -0.13 33.96
CA GLU A 420 3.34 -1.23 34.82
C GLU A 420 2.28 -0.78 35.85
N GLY A 421 2.46 0.39 36.47
CA GLY A 421 1.50 0.94 37.42
C GLY A 421 0.15 1.23 36.78
N VAL A 422 0.14 1.77 35.56
CA VAL A 422 -1.10 2.03 34.79
C VAL A 422 -1.81 0.71 34.47
N ARG A 423 -1.06 -0.30 34.01
CA ARG A 423 -1.62 -1.60 33.70
C ARG A 423 -2.20 -2.29 34.94
N LYS A 424 -1.44 -2.34 36.04
CA LYS A 424 -1.89 -2.93 37.31
C LYS A 424 -3.12 -2.21 37.87
N TRP A 425 -3.13 -0.88 37.85
CA TRP A 425 -4.29 -0.09 38.26
C TRP A 425 -5.51 -0.43 37.40
N ARG A 426 -5.33 -0.49 36.07
CA ARG A 426 -6.41 -0.84 35.14
C ARG A 426 -6.93 -2.25 35.44
N GLU A 427 -6.07 -3.24 35.56
CA GLU A 427 -6.46 -4.64 35.83
C GLU A 427 -7.21 -4.79 37.17
N ALA A 428 -6.89 -3.97 38.17
CA ALA A 428 -7.56 -3.97 39.46
C ALA A 428 -8.94 -3.29 39.46
N HIS A 429 -9.19 -2.31 38.58
CA HIS A 429 -10.41 -1.46 38.62
C HIS A 429 -11.31 -1.58 37.39
N ILE A 430 -10.78 -1.99 36.23
CA ILE A 430 -11.48 -2.03 34.94
C ILE A 430 -11.23 -3.38 34.26
N GLY A 431 -12.27 -4.21 34.23
CA GLY A 431 -12.23 -5.48 33.50
C GLY A 431 -11.92 -5.30 32.00
N ASP A 432 -11.44 -6.36 31.36
CA ASP A 432 -11.00 -6.31 29.95
C ASP A 432 -12.09 -5.85 28.99
N VAL A 433 -13.34 -6.29 29.20
CA VAL A 433 -14.47 -5.96 28.32
C VAL A 433 -14.83 -4.46 28.38
N PRO A 434 -15.08 -3.86 29.57
CA PRO A 434 -15.19 -2.40 29.68
C PRO A 434 -13.97 -1.66 29.12
N PHE A 435 -12.76 -2.15 29.37
CA PHE A 435 -11.55 -1.52 28.85
C PHE A 435 -11.47 -1.55 27.32
N ARG A 436 -11.87 -2.64 26.66
CA ARG A 436 -12.01 -2.70 25.19
C ARG A 436 -12.94 -1.61 24.68
N ARG A 437 -14.05 -1.32 25.37
CA ARG A 437 -14.98 -0.24 25.01
C ARG A 437 -14.34 1.14 25.15
N ILE A 438 -13.58 1.37 26.21
CA ILE A 438 -12.80 2.60 26.38
C ILE A 438 -11.77 2.75 25.25
N VAL A 439 -11.02 1.68 24.94
CA VAL A 439 -10.04 1.68 23.84
C VAL A 439 -10.71 2.01 22.50
N ALA A 440 -11.89 1.48 22.21
CA ALA A 440 -12.61 1.78 20.99
C ALA A 440 -12.95 3.29 20.87
N PHE A 441 -13.37 3.91 21.98
CA PHE A 441 -13.61 5.36 22.01
C PHE A 441 -12.31 6.16 21.83
N LEU A 442 -11.23 5.77 22.52
CA LEU A 442 -9.93 6.44 22.40
C LEU A 442 -9.34 6.34 20.98
N GLN A 443 -9.60 5.24 20.27
CA GLN A 443 -9.18 5.10 18.88
C GLN A 443 -9.92 6.04 17.92
N LEU A 444 -11.07 6.62 18.31
CA LEU A 444 -11.70 7.68 17.52
C LEU A 444 -10.84 8.94 17.50
N LEU A 445 -10.16 9.27 18.60
CA LEU A 445 -9.27 10.42 18.67
C LEU A 445 -8.11 10.30 17.67
N THR A 446 -7.67 9.07 17.39
CA THR A 446 -6.66 8.81 16.35
C THR A 446 -7.25 8.68 14.96
N LEU A 447 -8.48 8.18 14.82
CA LEU A 447 -9.11 7.96 13.52
C LEU A 447 -9.56 9.26 12.85
N ILE A 448 -10.07 10.21 13.62
CA ILE A 448 -10.58 11.49 13.11
C ILE A 448 -9.53 12.28 12.32
N PRO A 449 -8.35 12.64 12.88
CA PRO A 449 -7.33 13.37 12.13
C PRO A 449 -6.88 12.61 10.86
N ALA A 450 -6.89 11.29 10.93
CA ALA A 450 -6.50 10.40 9.85
C ALA A 450 -7.48 10.41 8.67
N VAL A 451 -8.78 10.42 8.97
CA VAL A 451 -9.84 10.57 7.97
C VAL A 451 -9.74 11.93 7.29
N TYR A 452 -9.58 13.01 8.06
CA TYR A 452 -9.43 14.36 7.50
C TYR A 452 -8.15 14.52 6.67
N GLY A 453 -7.03 13.97 7.14
CA GLY A 453 -5.78 13.97 6.37
C GLY A 453 -5.93 13.21 5.05
N ASN A 454 -6.61 12.06 5.06
CA ASN A 454 -6.85 11.31 3.83
C ASN A 454 -7.77 12.04 2.86
N TYR A 455 -8.71 12.88 3.31
CA TYR A 455 -9.48 13.70 2.36
C TYR A 455 -8.57 14.65 1.56
N PHE A 456 -7.58 15.27 2.20
CA PHE A 456 -6.61 16.11 1.49
C PHE A 456 -5.80 15.32 0.46
N PHE A 457 -5.28 14.16 0.85
CA PHE A 457 -4.44 13.33 -0.01
C PHE A 457 -5.21 12.66 -1.14
N VAL A 458 -6.38 12.08 -0.84
CA VAL A 458 -7.14 11.24 -1.78
C VAL A 458 -8.08 12.05 -2.65
N CYS A 459 -8.83 12.98 -2.03
CA CYS A 459 -9.90 13.71 -2.72
C CYS A 459 -9.44 15.09 -3.21
N GLY A 460 -8.31 15.59 -2.72
CA GLY A 460 -7.80 16.91 -3.06
C GLY A 460 -8.33 18.03 -2.15
N PRO A 461 -7.72 19.23 -2.24
CA PRO A 461 -7.91 20.29 -1.26
C PRO A 461 -9.34 20.85 -1.24
N PHE A 462 -9.99 20.98 -2.41
CA PHE A 462 -11.35 21.51 -2.50
C PHE A 462 -12.32 20.65 -1.68
N ILE A 463 -12.41 19.36 -2.00
CA ILE A 463 -13.29 18.41 -1.32
C ILE A 463 -12.97 18.34 0.18
N ALA A 464 -11.67 18.29 0.54
CA ALA A 464 -11.24 18.26 1.93
C ALA A 464 -11.70 19.48 2.73
N HIS A 465 -11.54 20.69 2.18
CA HIS A 465 -12.04 21.91 2.81
C HIS A 465 -13.55 21.94 2.91
N THR A 466 -14.28 21.48 1.88
CA THR A 466 -15.73 21.40 1.93
C THR A 466 -16.21 20.40 3.00
N VAL A 467 -15.54 19.25 3.18
CA VAL A 467 -15.83 18.32 4.28
C VAL A 467 -15.56 18.97 5.64
N ILE A 468 -14.43 19.67 5.80
CA ILE A 468 -14.12 20.39 7.05
C ILE A 468 -15.20 21.44 7.32
N GLN A 469 -15.52 22.29 6.37
CA GLN A 469 -16.51 23.34 6.56
C GLN A 469 -17.88 22.76 6.92
N ARG A 470 -18.38 21.83 6.10
CA ARG A 470 -19.76 21.36 6.22
C ARG A 470 -19.99 20.36 7.35
N ILE A 471 -18.96 19.62 7.75
CA ILE A 471 -19.05 18.55 8.77
C ILE A 471 -18.31 18.93 10.06
N TRP A 472 -17.07 19.40 9.96
CA TRP A 472 -16.31 19.76 11.17
C TRP A 472 -16.81 21.08 11.75
N VAL A 473 -16.82 22.16 10.97
CA VAL A 473 -17.16 23.49 11.47
C VAL A 473 -18.65 23.60 11.76
N GLU A 474 -19.49 23.28 10.79
CA GLU A 474 -20.94 23.52 10.91
C GLU A 474 -21.67 22.53 11.83
N GLU A 475 -21.17 21.30 12.00
CA GLU A 475 -21.86 20.24 12.76
C GLU A 475 -21.08 19.77 14.00
N THR A 476 -19.76 19.58 13.89
CA THR A 476 -18.94 19.03 14.99
C THR A 476 -18.62 20.10 16.03
N LEU A 477 -18.07 21.25 15.63
CA LEU A 477 -17.73 22.32 16.57
C LEU A 477 -18.96 22.97 17.22
N THR A 478 -20.10 22.93 16.54
CA THR A 478 -21.40 23.43 17.04
C THR A 478 -22.17 22.39 17.86
N LEU A 479 -21.59 21.20 18.08
CA LEU A 479 -22.17 20.10 18.88
C LEU A 479 -23.58 19.67 18.43
N ARG A 480 -23.84 19.69 17.11
CA ARG A 480 -25.14 19.29 16.55
C ARG A 480 -25.29 17.77 16.50
N TYR A 481 -26.52 17.29 16.31
CA TYR A 481 -26.82 15.85 16.30
C TYR A 481 -25.95 15.01 15.34
N PRO A 482 -25.49 15.49 14.16
CA PRO A 482 -24.63 14.70 13.29
C PRO A 482 -23.29 14.32 13.94
N LEU A 483 -22.77 15.15 14.87
CA LEU A 483 -21.58 14.79 15.66
C LEU A 483 -21.78 13.49 16.41
N PHE A 484 -22.84 13.42 17.22
CA PHE A 484 -23.11 12.25 18.05
C PHE A 484 -23.40 11.01 17.21
N LEU A 485 -24.07 11.20 16.06
CA LEU A 485 -24.27 10.13 15.09
C LEU A 485 -22.94 9.61 14.53
N LEU A 486 -22.04 10.49 14.10
CA LEU A 486 -20.73 10.12 13.54
C LEU A 486 -19.81 9.49 14.58
N LEU A 487 -19.82 9.98 15.82
CA LEU A 487 -19.09 9.36 16.93
C LEU A 487 -19.65 7.97 17.26
N GLY A 488 -20.98 7.81 17.27
CA GLY A 488 -21.63 6.52 17.48
C GLY A 488 -21.30 5.51 16.39
N LEU A 489 -21.42 5.92 15.11
CA LEU A 489 -21.05 5.10 13.96
C LEU A 489 -19.56 4.78 13.95
N GLY A 490 -18.71 5.75 14.27
CA GLY A 490 -17.27 5.56 14.41
C GLY A 490 -16.94 4.56 15.51
N TYR A 491 -17.58 4.66 16.67
CA TYR A 491 -17.38 3.70 17.78
C TYR A 491 -17.76 2.28 17.36
N ILE A 492 -18.91 2.11 16.69
CA ILE A 492 -19.36 0.81 16.16
C ILE A 492 -18.36 0.28 15.12
N TYR A 493 -17.90 1.13 14.21
CA TYR A 493 -16.87 0.80 13.23
C TYR A 493 -15.59 0.29 13.90
N VAL A 494 -15.07 1.04 14.88
CA VAL A 494 -13.85 0.65 15.61
C VAL A 494 -14.08 -0.66 16.35
N GLN A 495 -15.22 -0.86 17.02
CA GLN A 495 -15.51 -2.12 17.70
C GLN A 495 -15.50 -3.32 16.76
N MET A 496 -16.01 -3.14 15.54
CA MET A 496 -15.98 -4.16 14.50
C MET A 496 -14.56 -4.40 13.98
N VAL A 497 -13.75 -3.35 13.80
CA VAL A 497 -12.32 -3.51 13.48
C VAL A 497 -11.61 -4.30 14.57
N LEU A 498 -11.80 -3.96 15.85
CA LEU A 498 -11.22 -4.69 16.98
C LEU A 498 -11.65 -6.16 17.02
N GLU A 499 -12.92 -6.45 16.69
CA GLU A 499 -13.42 -7.83 16.60
C GLU A 499 -12.74 -8.59 15.46
N ILE A 500 -12.58 -7.95 14.30
CA ILE A 500 -11.90 -8.56 13.16
C ILE A 500 -10.43 -8.85 13.49
N GLU A 501 -9.71 -7.92 14.14
CA GLU A 501 -8.34 -8.15 14.62
C GLU A 501 -8.28 -9.36 15.57
N ARG A 502 -9.24 -9.45 16.50
CA ARG A 502 -9.33 -10.59 17.43
C ARG A 502 -9.52 -11.91 16.68
N GLN A 503 -10.43 -11.97 15.70
CA GLN A 503 -10.68 -13.17 14.91
C GLN A 503 -9.47 -13.57 14.07
N TYR A 504 -8.75 -12.60 13.50
CA TYR A 504 -7.49 -12.85 12.79
C TYR A 504 -6.43 -13.47 13.70
N ALA A 505 -6.22 -12.88 14.88
CA ALA A 505 -5.26 -13.40 15.85
C ALA A 505 -5.61 -14.84 16.31
N LEU A 506 -6.90 -15.13 16.51
CA LEU A 506 -7.35 -16.49 16.85
C LEU A 506 -7.14 -17.47 15.69
N CYS A 507 -7.42 -17.06 14.45
CA CYS A 507 -7.17 -17.87 13.27
C CYS A 507 -5.68 -18.18 13.08
N GLU A 508 -4.80 -17.21 13.33
CA GLU A 508 -3.35 -17.42 13.32
C GLU A 508 -2.91 -18.41 14.40
N LYS A 509 -3.33 -18.22 15.66
CA LYS A 509 -3.05 -19.16 16.76
C LYS A 509 -3.48 -20.59 16.40
N ARG A 510 -4.69 -20.78 15.88
CA ARG A 510 -5.19 -22.10 15.44
C ARG A 510 -4.37 -22.71 14.30
N ARG A 511 -3.92 -21.90 13.34
CA ARG A 511 -3.07 -22.36 12.23
C ARG A 511 -1.70 -22.79 12.73
N GLU A 512 -1.10 -22.05 13.66
CA GLU A 512 0.18 -22.41 14.27
C GLU A 512 0.07 -23.71 15.07
N GLU A 513 -1.00 -23.87 15.85
CA GLU A 513 -1.29 -25.11 16.57
C GLU A 513 -1.49 -26.30 15.63
N ALA A 514 -2.26 -26.12 14.55
CA ALA A 514 -2.46 -27.15 13.53
C ALA A 514 -1.14 -27.54 12.83
N LYS A 515 -0.28 -26.55 12.54
CA LYS A 515 1.04 -26.79 11.97
C LYS A 515 1.92 -27.59 12.92
N LYS A 516 2.00 -27.19 14.20
CA LYS A 516 2.77 -27.92 15.23
C LYS A 516 2.29 -29.37 15.38
N LYS A 517 0.97 -29.60 15.38
CA LYS A 517 0.40 -30.96 15.43
C LYS A 517 0.80 -31.78 14.20
N ARG A 518 0.77 -31.18 13.01
CA ARG A 518 1.20 -31.86 11.77
C ARG A 518 2.68 -32.21 11.79
N ASP A 519 3.52 -31.27 12.22
CA ASP A 519 4.97 -31.44 12.30
C ASP A 519 5.32 -32.55 13.34
N GLN A 520 4.60 -32.61 14.46
CA GLN A 520 4.71 -33.68 15.46
C GLN A 520 4.29 -35.05 14.91
N LEU A 521 3.17 -35.12 14.18
CA LEU A 521 2.70 -36.37 13.55
C LEU A 521 3.70 -36.90 12.51
N SER A 522 4.31 -36.03 11.71
CA SER A 522 5.36 -36.44 10.76
C SER A 522 6.64 -36.91 11.44
N CYS A 523 7.01 -36.31 12.57
CA CYS A 523 8.16 -36.74 13.36
C CYS A 523 7.94 -38.13 13.96
N ASN A 524 6.76 -38.39 14.52
CA ASN A 524 6.40 -39.69 15.09
C ASN A 524 6.32 -40.78 14.01
N GLN A 525 5.82 -40.48 12.81
CA GLN A 525 5.80 -41.44 11.69
C GLN A 525 7.21 -41.80 11.22
N GLN A 526 8.13 -40.83 11.14
CA GLN A 526 9.53 -41.12 10.84
C GLN A 526 10.20 -42.00 11.90
N GLU A 527 9.90 -41.79 13.19
CA GLU A 527 10.41 -42.65 14.26
C GLU A 527 9.82 -44.07 14.25
N GLU A 528 8.55 -44.22 13.86
CA GLU A 528 7.90 -45.54 13.70
C GLU A 528 8.41 -46.30 12.48
N ASP A 529 8.68 -45.61 11.36
CA ASP A 529 9.22 -46.23 10.16
C ASP A 529 10.68 -46.69 10.39
N VAL A 530 11.51 -45.90 11.09
CA VAL A 530 12.87 -46.29 11.50
C VAL A 530 12.87 -47.46 12.50
N LYS A 531 11.82 -47.60 13.31
CA LYS A 531 11.64 -48.76 14.22
C LYS A 531 11.10 -50.01 13.54
N LYS A 532 10.55 -49.91 12.33
CA LYS A 532 10.09 -51.06 11.53
C LYS A 532 11.17 -51.58 10.57
N GLU A 533 12.17 -50.75 10.26
CA GLU A 533 13.34 -51.12 9.44
C GLU A 533 14.51 -51.71 10.26
N ASN A 534 14.45 -51.66 11.59
CA ASN A 534 15.32 -52.38 12.53
C ASN A 534 14.57 -53.56 13.15
#